data_AF-T0MMR5-F1
#
_entry.id   AF-T0MMR5-F1
#
_cell.length_a   1.000
_cell.length_b   1.000
_cell.length_c   1.000
_cell.angle_alpha   90.00
_cell.angle_beta   90.00
_cell.angle_gamma   90.00
#
_symmetry.space_group_name_H-M   'P 1'
#
loop_
_entity.id
_entity.type
_entity.pdbx_description
1 polymer ?
#
loop_
_entity_poly.entity_id
_entity_poly.type
_entity_poly.pdbx_seq_one_letter_code
_entity_poly.pdbx_strand_id
1 'polypeptide(L)'
;MLSQSQTLLKTKFQQAAFKKNFKEMYEISNKLFKNNKNYLIFTHIITKNEKELNLLLPQITADIELVLCLLKNDLCLKFCVTFLNSLKVKDYLYYLSIKELVIKDKIEYNLEILLDNLDDYSIYEFGLTNGKDFKQRDTMNYMYYLLHKQNDDKQIKKQTLIFLINKTKVYKDLEFLYNMIENFDNLEGIFLEIGKFLKFGYDKEICKTLYKNYSGDVDFLKLILGHLIESKKINNLIMALFLSKKYFQKFENNYEIDLIYLFLLKYFLFYYEILEVFNNMDIKNNLEISMSYIWSDVYLQLPNIKNSKKEIVYKLHLSEIKSIIEDKFFMFVEKNQFGHAIDLIDVFDKLNNDVVEKELIEKKILTTEKTTQFSFLLGSKCCYLFNKCTEKNNITLCDKPFNNDLEDIEDENFKSWFLNKWSLYH
;
A
#
# COMPACT_ATOMS: atom_id res chain seq x y z
N MET A 1 24.05 -7.16 -33.62
CA MET A 1 24.70 -8.09 -32.67
C MET A 1 25.68 -7.27 -31.84
N LEU A 2 25.42 -7.11 -30.53
CA LEU A 2 26.38 -6.45 -29.62
C LEU A 2 27.62 -7.34 -29.50
N SER A 3 28.82 -6.76 -29.42
CA SER A 3 30.03 -7.58 -29.17
C SER A 3 29.93 -8.21 -27.78
N GLN A 4 30.43 -9.43 -27.59
CA GLN A 4 30.40 -10.12 -26.28
C GLN A 4 31.00 -9.25 -25.15
N SER A 5 31.95 -8.37 -25.49
CA SER A 5 32.53 -7.38 -24.59
C SER A 5 31.52 -6.33 -24.10
N GLN A 6 30.59 -5.87 -24.96
CA GLN A 6 29.56 -4.90 -24.58
C GLN A 6 28.52 -5.50 -23.64
N THR A 7 28.06 -6.73 -23.90
CA THR A 7 27.13 -7.42 -23.00
C THR A 7 27.72 -7.56 -21.60
N LEU A 8 29.00 -7.96 -21.51
CA LEU A 8 29.70 -8.06 -20.23
C LEU A 8 29.79 -6.71 -19.50
N LEU A 9 30.09 -5.62 -20.22
CA LEU A 9 30.14 -4.28 -19.62
C LEU A 9 28.78 -3.83 -19.09
N LYS A 10 27.69 -4.12 -19.82
CA LYS A 10 26.33 -3.86 -19.34
C LYS A 10 26.09 -4.62 -18.03
N THR A 11 26.27 -5.94 -18.01
CA THR A 11 26.09 -6.76 -16.79
C THR A 11 26.87 -6.21 -15.60
N LYS A 12 28.14 -5.82 -15.79
CA LYS A 12 28.93 -5.19 -14.71
C LYS A 12 28.36 -3.84 -14.26
N PHE A 13 27.88 -3.01 -15.18
CA PHE A 13 27.25 -1.73 -14.85
C PHE A 13 26.03 -1.91 -13.94
N GLN A 14 25.17 -2.86 -14.28
CA GLN A 14 24.01 -3.21 -13.47
C GLN A 14 24.39 -3.74 -12.10
N GLN A 15 25.35 -4.67 -12.02
CA GLN A 15 25.81 -5.18 -10.74
C GLN A 15 26.34 -4.06 -9.86
N ALA A 16 27.08 -3.10 -10.44
CA ALA A 16 27.52 -1.91 -9.74
C ALA A 16 26.35 -1.01 -9.30
N ALA A 17 25.33 -0.85 -10.15
CA ALA A 17 24.13 -0.08 -9.84
C ALA A 17 23.32 -0.67 -8.68
N PHE A 18 23.02 -1.97 -8.71
CA PHE A 18 22.30 -2.66 -7.64
C PHE A 18 23.12 -2.76 -6.35
N LYS A 19 24.45 -2.77 -6.42
CA LYS A 19 25.32 -2.67 -5.23
C LYS A 19 25.54 -1.23 -4.77
N LYS A 20 24.98 -0.24 -5.46
CA LYS A 20 25.21 1.20 -5.23
C LYS A 20 26.70 1.58 -5.24
N ASN A 21 27.52 0.86 -6.03
CA ASN A 21 28.94 1.14 -6.20
C ASN A 21 29.15 2.20 -7.30
N PHE A 22 28.93 3.47 -6.93
CA PHE A 22 28.96 4.58 -7.89
C PHE A 22 30.30 4.80 -8.58
N LYS A 23 31.42 4.46 -7.91
CA LYS A 23 32.75 4.55 -8.52
C LYS A 23 32.88 3.59 -9.70
N GLU A 24 32.50 2.33 -9.49
CA GLU A 24 32.53 1.31 -10.53
C GLU A 24 31.51 1.61 -11.65
N MET A 25 30.32 2.10 -11.30
CA MET A 25 29.34 2.58 -12.29
C MET A 25 29.94 3.67 -13.19
N TYR A 26 30.65 4.64 -12.62
CA TYR A 26 31.30 5.72 -13.38
C TYR A 26 32.40 5.19 -14.31
N GLU A 27 33.26 4.29 -13.82
CA GLU A 27 34.31 3.69 -14.65
C GLU A 27 33.74 2.88 -15.83
N ILE A 28 32.64 2.16 -15.62
CA ILE A 28 31.99 1.35 -16.65
C ILE A 28 31.18 2.21 -17.62
N SER A 29 30.43 3.20 -17.13
CA SER A 29 29.64 4.10 -17.98
C SER A 29 30.52 4.90 -18.94
N ASN A 30 31.72 5.31 -18.53
CA ASN A 30 32.71 5.93 -19.43
C ASN A 30 33.12 4.99 -20.59
N LYS A 31 33.24 3.69 -20.33
CA LYS A 31 33.52 2.69 -21.37
C LYS A 31 32.32 2.48 -22.29
N LEU A 32 31.10 2.54 -21.76
CA LEU A 32 29.84 2.40 -22.52
C LEU A 32 29.46 3.67 -23.29
N PHE A 33 29.94 4.84 -22.87
CA PHE A 33 29.58 6.16 -23.40
C PHE A 33 29.71 6.28 -24.92
N LYS A 34 30.76 5.65 -25.49
CA LYS A 34 30.98 5.64 -26.95
C LYS A 34 29.81 5.02 -27.73
N ASN A 35 29.06 4.11 -27.12
CA ASN A 35 27.96 3.40 -27.76
C ASN A 35 26.60 3.96 -27.34
N ASN A 36 26.44 4.29 -26.05
CA ASN A 36 25.22 4.88 -25.54
C ASN A 36 25.55 5.83 -24.38
N LYS A 37 25.28 7.13 -24.57
CA LYS A 37 25.56 8.19 -23.60
C LYS A 37 24.71 8.08 -22.33
N ASN A 38 23.58 7.39 -22.41
CA ASN A 38 22.58 7.31 -21.35
C ASN A 38 23.13 6.64 -20.09
N TYR A 39 24.08 5.71 -20.21
CA TYR A 39 24.74 5.10 -19.06
C TYR A 39 25.49 6.13 -18.21
N LEU A 40 26.16 7.09 -18.85
CA LEU A 40 26.90 8.14 -18.15
C LEU A 40 25.94 9.19 -17.57
N ILE A 41 24.92 9.58 -18.34
CA ILE A 41 23.86 10.48 -17.85
C ILE A 41 23.16 9.88 -16.62
N PHE A 42 22.73 8.63 -16.70
CA PHE A 42 22.10 7.92 -15.57
C PHE A 42 23.01 7.88 -14.34
N THR A 43 24.30 7.59 -14.52
CA THR A 43 25.28 7.62 -13.43
C THR A 43 25.34 9.00 -12.79
N HIS A 44 25.34 10.07 -13.59
CA HIS A 44 25.36 11.44 -13.08
C HIS A 44 24.05 11.90 -12.44
N ILE A 45 22.90 11.38 -12.88
CA ILE A 45 21.61 11.60 -12.19
C ILE A 45 21.67 10.99 -10.79
N ILE A 46 22.03 9.71 -10.67
CA ILE A 46 22.10 9.00 -9.39
C ILE A 46 23.13 9.63 -8.45
N THR A 47 24.28 10.04 -8.98
CA THR A 47 25.34 10.71 -8.19
C THR A 47 25.11 12.21 -8.02
N LYS A 48 24.01 12.75 -8.55
CA LYS A 48 23.65 14.18 -8.49
C LYS A 48 24.74 15.13 -9.01
N ASN A 49 25.50 14.71 -10.03
CA ASN A 49 26.56 15.53 -10.62
C ASN A 49 26.00 16.45 -11.72
N GLU A 50 25.45 17.59 -11.29
CA GLU A 50 24.77 18.54 -12.17
C GLU A 50 25.69 19.17 -13.23
N LYS A 51 26.97 19.40 -12.91
CA LYS A 51 27.93 20.01 -13.84
C LYS A 51 28.10 19.17 -15.09
N GLU A 52 28.33 17.87 -14.91
CA GLU A 52 28.47 16.93 -16.04
C GLU A 52 27.16 16.72 -16.78
N LEU A 53 26.03 16.67 -16.06
CA LEU A 53 24.70 16.59 -16.70
C LEU A 53 24.45 17.76 -17.64
N ASN A 54 24.75 18.99 -17.24
CA ASN A 54 24.58 20.17 -18.09
C ASN A 54 25.42 20.12 -19.37
N LEU A 55 26.55 19.41 -19.38
CA LEU A 55 27.37 19.19 -20.58
C LEU A 55 26.81 18.09 -21.48
N LEU A 56 26.17 17.07 -20.90
CA LEU A 56 25.71 15.87 -21.60
C LEU A 56 24.27 15.98 -22.13
N LEU A 57 23.36 16.60 -21.37
CA LEU A 57 21.93 16.70 -21.70
C LEU A 57 21.66 17.35 -23.07
N PRO A 58 22.37 18.42 -23.50
CA PRO A 58 22.18 18.98 -24.84
C PRO A 58 22.54 18.03 -25.99
N GLN A 59 23.23 16.92 -25.69
CA GLN A 59 23.74 15.98 -26.70
C GLN A 59 22.84 14.75 -26.90
N ILE A 60 21.68 14.70 -26.25
CA ILE A 60 20.71 13.61 -26.36
C ILE A 60 19.33 14.14 -26.75
N THR A 61 18.52 13.27 -27.35
CA THR A 61 17.09 13.54 -27.51
C THR A 61 16.42 13.34 -26.16
N ALA A 62 16.03 14.45 -25.53
CA ALA A 62 15.29 14.42 -24.28
C ALA A 62 13.79 14.20 -24.52
N ASP A 63 13.16 13.52 -23.58
CA ASP A 63 11.72 13.34 -23.48
C ASP A 63 11.20 13.89 -22.15
N ILE A 64 9.88 13.91 -21.99
CA ILE A 64 9.22 14.44 -20.79
C ILE A 64 9.48 13.57 -19.55
N GLU A 65 9.74 12.26 -19.71
CA GLU A 65 10.04 11.35 -18.60
C GLU A 65 11.41 11.67 -17.97
N LEU A 66 12.42 11.92 -18.81
CA LEU A 66 13.72 12.43 -18.37
C LEU A 66 13.57 13.75 -17.63
N VAL A 67 12.82 14.70 -18.17
CA VAL A 67 12.61 16.01 -17.54
C VAL A 67 11.92 15.86 -16.18
N LEU A 68 10.86 15.05 -16.09
CA LEU A 68 10.19 14.78 -14.83
C LEU A 68 11.14 14.13 -13.81
N CYS A 69 12.00 13.21 -14.24
CA CYS A 69 13.02 12.59 -13.39
C CYS A 69 14.02 13.63 -12.85
N LEU A 70 14.53 14.52 -13.71
CA LEU A 70 15.43 15.61 -13.31
C LEU A 70 14.76 16.57 -12.33
N LEU A 71 13.51 16.96 -12.58
CA LEU A 71 12.73 17.85 -11.71
C LEU A 71 12.48 17.24 -10.33
N LYS A 72 12.09 15.97 -10.25
CA LYS A 72 11.91 15.27 -8.97
C LYS A 72 13.20 15.23 -8.15
N ASN A 73 14.35 15.14 -8.82
CA ASN A 73 15.66 15.13 -8.18
C ASN A 73 16.29 16.52 -7.98
N ASP A 74 15.61 17.60 -8.38
CA ASP A 74 16.10 18.98 -8.34
C ASP A 74 17.41 19.21 -9.12
N LEU A 75 17.50 18.63 -10.33
CA LEU A 75 18.69 18.67 -11.18
C LEU A 75 18.41 19.42 -12.49
N CYS A 76 19.39 20.22 -12.94
CA CYS A 76 19.40 20.84 -14.28
C CYS A 76 18.11 21.63 -14.58
N LEU A 77 17.63 22.42 -13.61
CA LEU A 77 16.33 23.11 -13.70
C LEU A 77 16.23 24.01 -14.94
N LYS A 78 17.31 24.70 -15.30
CA LYS A 78 17.35 25.56 -16.50
C LYS A 78 17.08 24.77 -17.78
N PHE A 79 17.66 23.57 -17.89
CA PHE A 79 17.40 22.67 -19.02
C PHE A 79 15.93 22.24 -19.03
N CYS A 80 15.40 21.83 -17.87
CA CYS A 80 14.00 21.38 -17.73
C CYS A 80 13.01 22.48 -18.15
N VAL A 81 13.18 23.71 -17.65
CA VAL A 81 12.31 24.85 -17.99
C VAL A 81 12.38 25.15 -19.49
N THR A 82 13.59 25.16 -20.07
CA THR A 82 13.77 25.41 -21.51
C THR A 82 13.07 24.35 -22.35
N PHE A 83 13.20 23.07 -21.96
CA PHE A 83 12.53 21.96 -22.64
C PHE A 83 11.01 22.08 -22.57
N LEU A 84 10.44 22.29 -21.37
CA LEU A 84 8.99 22.41 -21.18
C LEU A 84 8.39 23.56 -21.99
N ASN A 85 9.09 24.69 -22.09
CA ASN A 85 8.65 25.83 -22.91
C ASN A 85 8.67 25.54 -24.41
N SER A 86 9.46 24.57 -24.86
CA SER A 86 9.55 24.17 -26.27
C SER A 86 8.45 23.19 -26.69
N LEU A 87 7.75 22.57 -25.74
CA LEU A 87 6.73 21.57 -26.02
C LEU A 87 5.47 22.20 -26.62
N LYS A 88 5.02 21.64 -27.73
CA LYS A 88 3.76 22.03 -28.39
C LYS A 88 2.54 21.39 -27.74
N VAL A 89 2.68 20.14 -27.31
CA VAL A 89 1.60 19.36 -26.68
C VAL A 89 1.75 19.45 -25.17
N LYS A 90 0.66 19.82 -24.50
CA LYS A 90 0.58 19.97 -23.05
C LYS A 90 -0.31 18.86 -22.49
N ASP A 91 0.28 17.69 -22.32
CA ASP A 91 -0.38 16.52 -21.76
C ASP A 91 -0.29 16.50 -20.22
N TYR A 92 -0.75 15.41 -19.62
CA TYR A 92 -0.70 15.20 -18.18
C TYR A 92 0.73 15.26 -17.60
N LEU A 93 1.74 14.70 -18.30
CA LEU A 93 3.13 14.70 -17.85
C LEU A 93 3.74 16.11 -17.91
N TYR A 94 3.35 16.92 -18.89
CA TYR A 94 3.67 18.34 -18.91
C TYR A 94 3.14 19.05 -17.67
N TYR A 95 1.85 18.92 -17.35
CA TYR A 95 1.27 19.59 -16.19
C TYR A 95 1.88 19.10 -14.87
N LEU A 96 2.15 17.79 -14.74
CA LEU A 96 2.91 17.27 -13.59
C LEU A 96 4.29 17.92 -13.47
N SER A 97 5.00 18.10 -14.58
CA SER A 97 6.33 18.73 -14.58
C SER A 97 6.27 20.22 -14.20
N ILE A 98 5.27 20.94 -14.71
CA ILE A 98 5.02 22.34 -14.32
C ILE A 98 4.66 22.44 -12.84
N LYS A 99 3.81 21.54 -12.34
CA LYS A 99 3.47 21.45 -10.92
C LYS A 99 4.72 21.37 -10.04
N GLU A 100 5.65 20.44 -10.34
CA GLU A 100 6.89 20.28 -9.58
C GLU A 100 7.73 21.57 -9.51
N LEU A 101 7.77 22.35 -10.59
CA LEU A 101 8.48 23.63 -10.62
C LEU A 101 7.77 24.71 -9.81
N VAL A 102 6.43 24.75 -9.87
CA VAL A 102 5.61 25.75 -9.19
C VAL A 102 5.61 25.55 -7.68
N ILE A 103 5.40 24.31 -7.21
CA ILE A 103 5.39 24.02 -5.76
C ILE A 103 6.76 24.24 -5.10
N LYS A 104 7.84 24.21 -5.90
CA LYS A 104 9.22 24.54 -5.49
C LYS A 104 9.58 26.01 -5.66
N ASP A 105 8.61 26.86 -6.00
CA ASP A 105 8.77 28.29 -6.23
C ASP A 105 9.87 28.62 -7.27
N LYS A 106 9.98 27.80 -8.32
CA LYS A 106 10.97 27.98 -9.40
C LYS A 106 10.41 28.74 -10.60
N ILE A 107 9.10 28.68 -10.80
CA ILE A 107 8.39 29.38 -11.87
C ILE A 107 7.04 29.88 -11.35
N GLU A 108 6.56 30.95 -11.95
CA GLU A 108 5.17 31.39 -11.78
C GLU A 108 4.29 30.72 -12.84
N TYR A 109 3.16 30.16 -12.42
CA TYR A 109 2.17 29.57 -13.30
C TYR A 109 0.77 29.71 -12.71
N ASN A 110 -0.25 29.69 -13.57
CA ASN A 110 -1.63 29.76 -13.12
C ASN A 110 -2.05 28.44 -12.43
N LEU A 111 -2.18 28.50 -11.10
CA LEU A 111 -2.57 27.36 -10.27
C LEU A 111 -3.95 26.79 -10.63
N GLU A 112 -4.90 27.62 -11.08
CA GLU A 112 -6.23 27.15 -11.50
C GLU A 112 -6.13 26.23 -12.71
N ILE A 113 -5.23 26.53 -13.66
CA ILE A 113 -4.98 25.67 -14.83
C ILE A 113 -4.37 24.33 -14.38
N LEU A 114 -3.46 24.34 -13.39
CA LEU A 114 -2.90 23.09 -12.87
C LEU A 114 -3.96 22.25 -12.18
N LEU A 115 -4.83 22.86 -11.37
CA LEU A 115 -5.93 22.17 -10.70
C LEU A 115 -6.94 21.61 -11.71
N ASP A 116 -7.26 22.35 -12.77
CA ASP A 116 -8.19 21.87 -13.81
C ASP A 116 -7.66 20.64 -14.57
N ASN A 117 -6.35 20.46 -14.63
CA ASN A 117 -5.72 19.34 -15.35
C ASN A 117 -5.22 18.20 -14.45
N LEU A 118 -4.97 18.46 -13.16
CA LEU A 118 -4.37 17.49 -12.24
C LEU A 118 -5.23 17.19 -10.99
N ASP A 119 -5.97 18.20 -10.49
CA ASP A 119 -6.63 18.19 -9.17
C ASP A 119 -5.75 17.59 -8.04
N ASP A 120 -4.46 17.96 -7.98
CA ASP A 120 -3.48 17.38 -7.05
C ASP A 120 -3.47 18.12 -5.70
N TYR A 121 -3.53 17.38 -4.58
CA TYR A 121 -3.51 17.94 -3.21
C TYR A 121 -2.30 18.84 -2.92
N SER A 122 -1.13 18.53 -3.48
CA SER A 122 0.08 19.34 -3.26
C SER A 122 -0.03 20.78 -3.78
N ILE A 123 -0.90 21.03 -4.78
CA ILE A 123 -1.19 22.38 -5.28
C ILE A 123 -2.04 23.14 -4.26
N TYR A 124 -3.02 22.46 -3.66
CA TYR A 124 -3.85 23.04 -2.60
C TYR A 124 -3.03 23.38 -1.35
N GLU A 125 -2.13 22.47 -0.93
CA GLU A 125 -1.21 22.68 0.19
C GLU A 125 -0.27 23.88 -0.05
N PHE A 126 0.28 24.00 -1.26
CA PHE A 126 1.03 25.17 -1.67
C PHE A 126 0.18 26.45 -1.59
N GLY A 127 -1.08 26.39 -2.03
CA GLY A 127 -2.01 27.51 -1.94
C GLY A 127 -2.33 27.94 -0.51
N LEU A 128 -2.57 27.00 0.40
CA LEU A 128 -2.76 27.27 1.83
C LEU A 128 -1.55 28.00 2.42
N THR A 129 -0.36 27.50 2.14
CA THR A 129 0.91 28.07 2.63
C THR A 129 1.14 29.49 2.12
N ASN A 130 0.68 29.80 0.91
CA ASN A 130 0.89 31.09 0.24
C ASN A 130 -0.35 32.00 0.22
N GLY A 131 -1.39 31.69 1.01
CA GLY A 131 -2.62 32.50 1.11
C GLY A 131 -3.37 32.64 -0.22
N LYS A 132 -3.39 31.59 -1.05
CA LYS A 132 -4.10 31.57 -2.34
C LYS A 132 -5.50 31.00 -2.20
N ASP A 133 -6.44 31.67 -2.86
CA ASP A 133 -7.84 31.25 -2.95
C ASP A 133 -8.09 30.50 -4.25
N PHE A 134 -8.80 29.37 -4.17
CA PHE A 134 -9.18 28.57 -5.32
C PHE A 134 -10.68 28.54 -5.53
N LYS A 135 -11.08 28.45 -6.80
CA LYS A 135 -12.48 28.21 -7.20
C LYS A 135 -13.02 26.90 -6.64
N GLN A 136 -14.32 26.89 -6.36
CA GLN A 136 -15.04 25.72 -5.86
C GLN A 136 -15.02 24.56 -6.84
N ARG A 137 -14.72 23.35 -6.33
CA ARG A 137 -14.69 22.09 -7.07
C ARG A 137 -15.35 21.00 -6.25
N ASP A 138 -16.08 20.10 -6.91
CA ASP A 138 -16.71 18.94 -6.25
C ASP A 138 -15.74 17.76 -6.21
N THR A 139 -14.57 17.95 -5.59
CA THR A 139 -13.52 16.93 -5.48
C THR A 139 -13.08 16.74 -4.04
N MET A 140 -12.60 15.53 -3.71
CA MET A 140 -12.10 15.22 -2.37
C MET A 140 -10.94 16.16 -1.98
N ASN A 141 -10.02 16.43 -2.92
CA ASN A 141 -8.86 17.29 -2.66
C ASN A 141 -9.28 18.74 -2.36
N TYR A 142 -10.26 19.28 -3.08
CA TYR A 142 -10.81 20.59 -2.78
C TYR A 142 -11.52 20.64 -1.42
N MET A 143 -12.26 19.58 -1.06
CA MET A 143 -12.94 19.52 0.23
C MET A 143 -11.95 19.43 1.40
N TYR A 144 -10.85 18.68 1.25
CA TYR A 144 -9.75 18.73 2.23
C TYR A 144 -9.11 20.12 2.32
N TYR A 145 -8.91 20.80 1.19
CA TYR A 145 -8.44 22.19 1.18
C TYR A 145 -9.38 23.13 1.95
N LEU A 146 -10.70 23.05 1.71
CA LEU A 146 -11.69 23.85 2.43
C LEU A 146 -11.66 23.59 3.93
N LEU A 147 -11.53 22.32 4.32
CA LEU A 147 -11.46 21.92 5.72
C LEU A 147 -10.29 22.59 6.45
N HIS A 148 -9.14 22.71 5.80
CA HIS A 148 -7.96 23.38 6.37
C HIS A 148 -8.05 24.91 6.31
N LYS A 149 -8.63 25.46 5.25
CA LYS A 149 -8.71 26.92 5.04
C LYS A 149 -9.74 27.60 5.93
N GLN A 150 -10.91 27.00 6.07
CA GLN A 150 -12.07 27.60 6.74
C GLN A 150 -12.38 26.87 8.06
N ASN A 151 -11.35 26.48 8.79
CA ASN A 151 -11.47 25.70 10.04
C ASN A 151 -12.29 26.43 11.12
N ASP A 152 -12.34 27.76 11.08
CA ASP A 152 -13.05 28.59 12.07
C ASP A 152 -14.55 28.73 11.77
N ASP A 153 -15.00 28.51 10.53
CA ASP A 153 -16.43 28.50 10.19
C ASP A 153 -17.03 27.13 10.53
N LYS A 154 -17.69 27.05 11.69
CA LYS A 154 -18.31 25.82 12.19
C LYS A 154 -19.33 25.21 11.22
N GLN A 155 -20.07 26.01 10.46
CA GLN A 155 -21.09 25.49 9.56
C GLN A 155 -20.47 24.90 8.30
N ILE A 156 -19.53 25.62 7.68
CA ILE A 156 -18.83 25.14 6.48
C ILE A 156 -18.03 23.89 6.83
N LYS A 157 -17.24 23.93 7.92
CA LYS A 157 -16.47 22.78 8.39
C LYS A 157 -17.34 21.54 8.57
N LYS A 158 -18.51 21.70 9.19
CA LYS A 158 -19.46 20.60 9.38
C LYS A 158 -19.97 20.03 8.06
N GLN A 159 -20.36 20.88 7.11
CA GLN A 159 -20.83 20.42 5.78
C GLN A 159 -19.72 19.69 5.01
N THR A 160 -18.50 20.23 5.04
CA THR A 160 -17.32 19.62 4.41
C THR A 160 -17.00 18.26 5.04
N LEU A 161 -17.02 18.13 6.37
CA LEU A 161 -16.79 16.86 7.06
C LEU A 161 -17.84 15.80 6.69
N ILE A 162 -19.13 16.18 6.65
CA ILE A 162 -20.20 15.26 6.25
C ILE A 162 -20.00 14.79 4.81
N PHE A 163 -19.67 15.70 3.90
CA PHE A 163 -19.37 15.35 2.52
C PHE A 163 -18.20 14.35 2.43
N LEU A 164 -17.08 14.65 3.11
CA LEU A 164 -15.90 13.80 3.11
C LEU A 164 -16.20 12.40 3.68
N ILE A 165 -16.94 12.32 4.80
CA ILE A 165 -17.35 11.04 5.39
C ILE A 165 -18.18 10.21 4.43
N ASN A 166 -19.18 10.82 3.79
CA ASN A 166 -20.07 10.11 2.85
C ASN A 166 -19.32 9.57 1.61
N LYS A 167 -18.18 10.18 1.25
CA LYS A 167 -17.36 9.79 0.10
C LYS A 167 -16.21 8.84 0.47
N THR A 168 -15.83 8.80 1.74
CA THR A 168 -14.66 8.05 2.20
C THR A 168 -15.07 6.63 2.60
N LYS A 169 -14.43 5.62 1.99
CA LYS A 169 -14.68 4.20 2.29
C LYS A 169 -13.59 3.56 3.15
N VAL A 170 -12.45 4.25 3.31
CA VAL A 170 -11.28 3.75 4.03
C VAL A 170 -11.40 4.13 5.51
N TYR A 171 -11.39 3.13 6.40
CA TYR A 171 -11.55 3.33 7.85
C TYR A 171 -10.47 4.24 8.44
N LYS A 172 -9.23 4.18 7.94
CA LYS A 172 -8.14 5.09 8.37
C LYS A 172 -8.50 6.56 8.19
N ASP A 173 -9.03 6.90 7.03
CA ASP A 173 -9.38 8.28 6.68
C ASP A 173 -10.68 8.69 7.38
N LEU A 174 -11.64 7.76 7.52
CA LEU A 174 -12.83 7.97 8.35
C LEU A 174 -12.47 8.28 9.79
N GLU A 175 -11.55 7.54 10.42
CA GLU A 175 -11.09 7.82 11.79
C GLU A 175 -10.56 9.25 11.93
N PHE A 176 -9.75 9.70 10.98
CA PHE A 176 -9.26 11.08 10.94
C PHE A 176 -10.41 12.09 10.88
N LEU A 177 -11.39 11.89 9.98
CA LEU A 177 -12.54 12.77 9.82
C LEU A 177 -13.45 12.78 11.06
N TYR A 178 -13.72 11.61 11.65
CA TYR A 178 -14.56 11.49 12.85
C TYR A 178 -13.91 12.11 14.07
N ASN A 179 -12.58 12.10 14.18
CA ASN A 179 -11.85 12.80 15.24
C ASN A 179 -11.98 14.33 15.13
N MET A 180 -12.32 14.86 13.96
CA MET A 180 -12.59 16.29 13.77
C MET A 180 -14.05 16.69 14.08
N ILE A 181 -14.93 15.72 14.31
CA ILE A 181 -16.34 15.95 14.64
C ILE A 181 -16.55 16.06 16.16
N GLU A 182 -17.05 17.21 16.60
CA GLU A 182 -17.43 17.43 18.00
C GLU A 182 -18.64 16.57 18.39
N ASN A 183 -19.68 16.51 17.56
CA ASN A 183 -20.90 15.72 17.79
C ASN A 183 -21.48 15.09 16.51
N PHE A 184 -22.08 13.90 16.64
CA PHE A 184 -22.62 13.07 15.58
C PHE A 184 -24.07 13.38 15.15
N ASP A 185 -24.74 14.38 15.73
CA ASP A 185 -26.20 14.65 15.55
C ASP A 185 -26.70 14.76 14.10
N ASN A 186 -25.82 14.86 13.10
CA ASN A 186 -26.16 15.08 11.69
C ASN A 186 -25.70 13.93 10.79
N LEU A 187 -25.23 12.85 11.40
CA LEU A 187 -24.94 11.60 10.72
C LEU A 187 -26.07 10.62 11.01
N GLU A 188 -26.46 9.89 9.99
CA GLU A 188 -27.57 8.95 10.05
C GLU A 188 -27.15 7.59 9.50
N GLY A 189 -27.92 6.57 9.85
CA GLY A 189 -27.73 5.20 9.36
C GLY A 189 -26.35 4.65 9.69
N ILE A 190 -25.74 3.97 8.71
CA ILE A 190 -24.47 3.25 8.89
C ILE A 190 -23.31 4.17 9.26
N PHE A 191 -23.28 5.41 8.77
CA PHE A 191 -22.20 6.35 9.07
C PHE A 191 -22.20 6.76 10.55
N LEU A 192 -23.38 6.98 11.15
CA LEU A 192 -23.49 7.21 12.59
C LEU A 192 -22.89 6.05 13.40
N GLU A 193 -23.22 4.82 13.02
CA GLU A 193 -22.75 3.63 13.73
C GLU A 193 -21.24 3.39 13.52
N ILE A 194 -20.71 3.64 12.32
CA ILE A 194 -19.25 3.66 12.08
C ILE A 194 -18.58 4.70 12.99
N GLY A 195 -19.11 5.92 13.06
CA GLY A 195 -18.55 6.98 13.91
C GLY A 195 -18.54 6.61 15.40
N LYS A 196 -19.64 6.02 15.89
CA LYS A 196 -19.72 5.51 17.26
C LYS A 196 -18.69 4.41 17.52
N PHE A 197 -18.56 3.44 16.61
CA PHE A 197 -17.56 2.37 16.74
C PHE A 197 -16.13 2.93 16.76
N LEU A 198 -15.78 3.80 15.82
CA LEU A 198 -14.44 4.38 15.73
C LEU A 198 -14.07 5.19 16.98
N LYS A 199 -15.03 5.92 17.58
CA LYS A 199 -14.79 6.71 18.80
C LYS A 199 -14.84 5.85 20.07
N PHE A 200 -15.87 5.03 20.23
CA PHE A 200 -16.18 4.36 21.50
C PHE A 200 -15.79 2.88 21.54
N GLY A 201 -15.76 2.17 20.41
CA GLY A 201 -15.28 0.80 20.30
C GLY A 201 -16.40 -0.23 20.33
N TYR A 202 -16.13 -1.43 20.85
CA TYR A 202 -17.12 -2.49 20.95
C TYR A 202 -18.30 -2.08 21.84
N ASP A 203 -19.50 -2.23 21.28
CA ASP A 203 -20.75 -2.17 22.01
C ASP A 203 -21.60 -3.37 21.58
N LYS A 204 -21.96 -4.21 22.56
CA LYS A 204 -22.71 -5.44 22.33
C LYS A 204 -24.09 -5.17 21.76
N GLU A 205 -24.80 -4.16 22.25
CA GLU A 205 -26.18 -3.87 21.82
C GLU A 205 -26.22 -3.23 20.43
N ILE A 206 -25.25 -2.37 20.12
CA ILE A 206 -25.06 -1.86 18.75
C ILE A 206 -24.76 -3.03 17.80
N CYS A 207 -23.81 -3.90 18.15
CA CYS A 207 -23.49 -5.08 17.34
C CYS A 207 -24.70 -6.00 17.14
N LYS A 208 -25.54 -6.21 18.16
CA LYS A 208 -26.79 -7.01 18.03
C LYS A 208 -27.74 -6.36 17.04
N THR A 209 -27.92 -5.05 17.16
CA THR A 209 -28.85 -4.27 16.34
C THR A 209 -28.40 -4.27 14.88
N LEU A 210 -27.10 -4.05 14.64
CA LEU A 210 -26.51 -4.12 13.29
C LEU A 210 -26.70 -5.49 12.66
N TYR A 211 -26.47 -6.58 13.41
CA TYR A 211 -26.64 -7.94 12.90
C TYR A 211 -28.11 -8.24 12.56
N LYS A 212 -29.06 -7.85 13.42
CA LYS A 212 -30.50 -8.02 13.14
C LYS A 212 -30.97 -7.23 11.93
N ASN A 213 -30.40 -6.05 11.72
CA ASN A 213 -30.74 -5.16 10.61
C ASN A 213 -29.88 -5.43 9.36
N TYR A 214 -29.04 -6.47 9.38
CA TYR A 214 -28.13 -6.76 8.28
C TYR A 214 -28.90 -7.14 7.00
N SER A 215 -28.84 -6.25 6.01
CA SER A 215 -29.55 -6.39 4.74
C SER A 215 -28.71 -7.01 3.62
N GLY A 216 -27.52 -7.53 3.94
CA GLY A 216 -26.56 -8.02 2.93
C GLY A 216 -25.56 -6.97 2.44
N ASP A 217 -25.48 -5.80 3.08
CA ASP A 217 -24.53 -4.73 2.72
C ASP A 217 -23.13 -4.96 3.33
N VAL A 218 -22.07 -4.76 2.53
CA VAL A 218 -20.70 -5.07 2.96
C VAL A 218 -20.20 -4.16 4.09
N ASP A 219 -20.61 -2.89 4.13
CA ASP A 219 -20.16 -1.95 5.16
C ASP A 219 -20.80 -2.27 6.51
N PHE A 220 -22.06 -2.72 6.51
CA PHE A 220 -22.69 -3.30 7.71
C PHE A 220 -21.94 -4.53 8.22
N LEU A 221 -21.58 -5.47 7.33
CA LEU A 221 -20.84 -6.66 7.74
C LEU A 221 -19.46 -6.31 8.29
N LYS A 222 -18.74 -5.38 7.66
CA LYS A 222 -17.46 -4.87 8.16
C LYS A 222 -17.59 -4.28 9.55
N LEU A 223 -18.63 -3.49 9.80
CA LEU A 223 -18.86 -2.89 11.11
C LEU A 223 -19.17 -3.95 12.18
N ILE A 224 -20.00 -4.95 11.85
CA ILE A 224 -20.28 -6.10 12.74
C ILE A 224 -18.98 -6.85 13.06
N LEU A 225 -18.18 -7.18 12.04
CA LEU A 225 -16.89 -7.84 12.22
C LEU A 225 -15.93 -6.98 13.06
N GLY A 226 -15.90 -5.67 12.82
CA GLY A 226 -15.13 -4.70 13.60
C GLY A 226 -15.47 -4.75 15.08
N HIS A 227 -16.75 -4.70 15.43
CA HIS A 227 -17.21 -4.84 16.82
C HIS A 227 -16.79 -6.19 17.43
N LEU A 228 -17.02 -7.31 16.73
CA LEU A 228 -16.67 -8.64 17.23
C LEU A 228 -15.15 -8.78 17.47
N ILE A 229 -14.34 -8.29 16.52
CA ILE A 229 -12.89 -8.33 16.58
C ILE A 229 -12.37 -7.41 17.70
N GLU A 230 -12.86 -6.17 17.78
CA GLU A 230 -12.41 -5.19 18.79
C GLU A 230 -12.60 -5.69 20.22
N SER A 231 -13.65 -6.49 20.46
CA SER A 231 -13.95 -7.05 21.78
C SER A 231 -12.83 -7.93 22.36
N LYS A 232 -11.95 -8.49 21.51
CA LYS A 232 -10.86 -9.43 21.85
C LYS A 232 -11.30 -10.69 22.61
N LYS A 233 -12.61 -10.92 22.78
CA LYS A 233 -13.14 -12.12 23.40
C LYS A 233 -13.09 -13.28 22.42
N ILE A 234 -12.63 -14.44 22.87
CA ILE A 234 -12.45 -15.60 21.98
C ILE A 234 -13.75 -16.03 21.28
N ASN A 235 -14.88 -16.04 21.99
CA ASN A 235 -16.17 -16.41 21.43
C ASN A 235 -16.64 -15.44 20.34
N ASN A 236 -16.38 -14.13 20.51
CA ASN A 236 -16.67 -13.13 19.48
C ASN A 236 -15.74 -13.26 18.28
N LEU A 237 -14.48 -13.64 18.48
CA LEU A 237 -13.55 -13.92 17.38
C LEU A 237 -13.94 -15.17 16.60
N ILE A 238 -14.45 -16.20 17.28
CA ILE A 238 -15.02 -17.39 16.63
C ILE A 238 -16.28 -17.01 15.83
N MET A 239 -17.13 -16.15 16.37
CA MET A 239 -18.28 -15.60 15.64
C MET A 239 -17.85 -14.77 14.43
N ALA A 240 -16.81 -13.94 14.57
CA ALA A 240 -16.24 -13.19 13.45
C ALA A 240 -15.69 -14.14 12.37
N LEU A 241 -15.04 -15.23 12.76
CA LEU A 241 -14.55 -16.27 11.84
C LEU A 241 -15.72 -16.97 11.14
N PHE A 242 -16.79 -17.29 11.85
CA PHE A 242 -18.00 -17.87 11.27
C PHE A 242 -18.64 -16.95 10.24
N LEU A 243 -18.89 -15.69 10.60
CA LEU A 243 -19.51 -14.73 9.69
C LEU A 243 -18.63 -14.49 8.46
N SER A 244 -17.35 -14.20 8.66
CA SER A 244 -16.43 -13.99 7.52
C SER A 244 -16.32 -15.22 6.62
N LYS A 245 -16.34 -16.46 7.16
CA LYS A 245 -16.44 -17.70 6.38
C LYS A 245 -17.76 -17.82 5.62
N LYS A 246 -18.89 -17.53 6.27
CA LYS A 246 -20.25 -17.61 5.68
C LYS A 246 -20.41 -16.66 4.50
N TYR A 247 -19.74 -15.51 4.54
CA TYR A 247 -19.77 -14.48 3.50
C TYR A 247 -18.52 -14.48 2.59
N PHE A 248 -17.64 -15.49 2.70
CA PHE A 248 -16.45 -15.64 1.87
C PHE A 248 -16.82 -15.69 0.39
N GLN A 249 -16.14 -14.89 -0.44
CA GLN A 249 -16.38 -14.73 -1.89
C GLN A 249 -17.82 -14.32 -2.27
N LYS A 250 -18.64 -13.88 -1.30
CA LYS A 250 -20.01 -13.45 -1.59
C LYS A 250 -20.06 -12.08 -2.29
N PHE A 251 -19.05 -11.25 -2.08
CA PHE A 251 -18.98 -9.88 -2.58
C PHE A 251 -17.98 -9.77 -3.73
N GLU A 252 -18.44 -9.95 -4.97
CA GLU A 252 -17.57 -10.01 -6.17
C GLU A 252 -16.61 -8.81 -6.32
N ASN A 253 -17.04 -7.61 -5.88
CA ASN A 253 -16.26 -6.38 -6.00
C ASN A 253 -15.59 -5.93 -4.68
N ASN A 254 -15.66 -6.73 -3.62
CA ASN A 254 -15.08 -6.40 -2.32
C ASN A 254 -14.42 -7.63 -1.68
N TYR A 255 -13.10 -7.63 -1.67
CA TYR A 255 -12.27 -8.71 -1.11
C TYR A 255 -11.95 -8.51 0.39
N GLU A 256 -12.47 -7.46 1.03
CA GLU A 256 -12.11 -7.11 2.41
C GLU A 256 -12.64 -8.12 3.41
N ILE A 257 -13.82 -8.70 3.17
CA ILE A 257 -14.37 -9.78 3.99
C ILE A 257 -13.49 -11.03 3.89
N ASP A 258 -13.00 -11.35 2.70
CA ASP A 258 -12.09 -12.47 2.46
C ASP A 258 -10.74 -12.26 3.15
N LEU A 259 -10.22 -11.02 3.15
CA LEU A 259 -9.05 -10.66 3.94
C LEU A 259 -9.30 -10.82 5.44
N ILE A 260 -10.42 -10.32 5.96
CA ILE A 260 -10.75 -10.46 7.39
C ILE A 260 -10.82 -11.95 7.76
N TYR A 261 -11.45 -12.77 6.93
CA TYR A 261 -11.47 -14.23 7.09
C TYR A 261 -10.05 -14.81 7.13
N LEU A 262 -9.20 -14.44 6.17
CA LEU A 262 -7.81 -14.88 6.09
C LEU A 262 -7.00 -14.51 7.34
N PHE A 263 -7.14 -13.29 7.85
CA PHE A 263 -6.45 -12.85 9.08
C PHE A 263 -7.02 -13.52 10.35
N LEU A 264 -8.31 -13.86 10.38
CA LEU A 264 -8.87 -14.66 11.46
C LEU A 264 -8.33 -16.09 11.43
N LEU A 265 -8.21 -16.72 10.25
CA LEU A 265 -7.54 -18.02 10.11
C LEU A 265 -6.08 -17.95 10.59
N LYS A 266 -5.36 -16.87 10.24
CA LYS A 266 -4.01 -16.59 10.76
C LYS A 266 -4.02 -16.50 12.28
N TYR A 267 -4.95 -15.75 12.87
CA TYR A 267 -5.08 -15.60 14.32
C TYR A 267 -5.25 -16.95 15.02
N PHE A 268 -6.09 -17.85 14.48
CA PHE A 268 -6.33 -19.18 15.02
C PHE A 268 -5.27 -20.24 14.63
N LEU A 269 -4.26 -19.87 13.83
CA LEU A 269 -3.20 -20.73 13.30
C LEU A 269 -3.70 -21.86 12.38
N PHE A 270 -4.78 -21.64 11.62
CA PHE A 270 -5.36 -22.63 10.71
C PHE A 270 -4.62 -22.68 9.35
N TYR A 271 -3.40 -23.22 9.37
CA TYR A 271 -2.44 -23.12 8.25
C TYR A 271 -2.94 -23.62 6.89
N TYR A 272 -3.51 -24.82 6.81
CA TYR A 272 -3.98 -25.37 5.53
C TYR A 272 -5.15 -24.57 4.97
N GLU A 273 -6.00 -24.03 5.85
CA GLU A 273 -7.13 -23.16 5.48
C GLU A 273 -6.62 -21.81 4.96
N ILE A 274 -5.55 -21.26 5.56
CA ILE A 274 -4.86 -20.06 5.03
C ILE A 274 -4.40 -20.34 3.60
N LEU A 275 -3.72 -21.46 3.34
CA LEU A 275 -3.23 -21.79 1.99
C LEU A 275 -4.37 -21.97 0.98
N GLU A 276 -5.48 -22.58 1.38
CA GLU A 276 -6.67 -22.74 0.54
C GLU A 276 -7.23 -21.37 0.16
N VAL A 277 -7.43 -20.48 1.14
CA VAL A 277 -7.93 -19.13 0.90
C VAL A 277 -6.97 -18.31 0.03
N PHE A 278 -5.66 -18.39 0.26
CA PHE A 278 -4.66 -17.74 -0.59
C PHE A 278 -4.79 -18.13 -2.07
N ASN A 279 -5.00 -19.43 -2.33
CA ASN A 279 -5.18 -19.92 -3.69
C ASN A 279 -6.53 -19.48 -4.29
N ASN A 280 -7.60 -19.48 -3.49
CA ASN A 280 -8.94 -19.08 -3.92
C ASN A 280 -9.06 -17.57 -4.19
N MET A 281 -8.31 -16.74 -3.46
CA MET A 281 -8.24 -15.29 -3.68
C MET A 281 -7.34 -14.90 -4.86
N ASP A 282 -6.71 -15.87 -5.54
CA ASP A 282 -5.78 -15.67 -6.64
C ASP A 282 -4.63 -14.69 -6.34
N ILE A 283 -4.11 -14.73 -5.11
CA ILE A 283 -3.01 -13.86 -4.66
C ILE A 283 -1.75 -14.23 -5.47
N LYS A 284 -1.35 -13.33 -6.36
CA LYS A 284 -0.23 -13.52 -7.31
C LYS A 284 0.73 -12.32 -7.32
N ASN A 285 1.89 -12.51 -7.91
CA ASN A 285 2.87 -11.46 -8.22
C ASN A 285 3.31 -10.70 -6.95
N ASN A 286 3.28 -9.36 -6.98
CA ASN A 286 3.70 -8.52 -5.86
C ASN A 286 2.82 -8.71 -4.61
N LEU A 287 1.57 -9.13 -4.78
CA LEU A 287 0.67 -9.39 -3.66
C LEU A 287 1.17 -10.60 -2.84
N GLU A 288 1.65 -11.66 -3.51
CA GLU A 288 2.24 -12.82 -2.85
C GLU A 288 3.43 -12.42 -1.96
N ILE A 289 4.28 -11.48 -2.41
CA ILE A 289 5.39 -10.96 -1.60
C ILE A 289 4.85 -10.15 -0.41
N SER A 290 3.94 -9.21 -0.66
CA SER A 290 3.42 -8.33 0.39
C SER A 290 2.59 -9.05 1.45
N MET A 291 2.03 -10.22 1.13
CA MET A 291 1.14 -10.99 2.00
C MET A 291 1.75 -12.30 2.50
N SER A 292 2.97 -12.68 2.07
CA SER A 292 3.57 -13.97 2.41
C SER A 292 3.70 -14.20 3.92
N TYR A 293 3.89 -13.13 4.68
CA TYR A 293 3.96 -13.18 6.15
C TYR A 293 2.72 -13.82 6.80
N ILE A 294 1.55 -13.77 6.15
CA ILE A 294 0.32 -14.35 6.71
C ILE A 294 0.44 -15.87 6.84
N TRP A 295 0.94 -16.56 5.81
CA TRP A 295 1.13 -18.02 5.87
C TRP A 295 2.48 -18.40 6.49
N SER A 296 3.54 -17.62 6.25
CA SER A 296 4.88 -17.97 6.73
C SER A 296 5.02 -17.83 8.25
N ASP A 297 4.39 -16.82 8.86
CA ASP A 297 4.34 -16.67 10.32
C ASP A 297 3.77 -17.95 10.96
N VAL A 298 2.64 -18.43 10.43
CA VAL A 298 1.95 -19.64 10.95
C VAL A 298 2.79 -20.89 10.70
N TYR A 299 3.40 -21.01 9.51
CA TYR A 299 4.29 -22.12 9.17
C TYR A 299 5.48 -22.21 10.15
N LEU A 300 6.10 -21.07 10.49
CA LEU A 300 7.25 -21.02 11.40
C LEU A 300 6.85 -21.28 12.87
N GLN A 301 5.61 -20.98 13.26
CA GLN A 301 5.10 -21.23 14.62
C GLN A 301 4.64 -22.67 14.85
N LEU A 302 4.37 -23.43 13.79
CA LEU A 302 3.82 -24.79 13.87
C LEU A 302 4.88 -25.83 13.46
N PRO A 303 5.70 -26.35 14.40
CA PRO A 303 6.83 -27.24 14.10
C PRO A 303 6.43 -28.58 13.47
N ASN A 304 5.17 -29.00 13.63
CA ASN A 304 4.66 -30.27 13.11
C ASN A 304 4.17 -30.19 11.65
N ILE A 305 4.05 -28.98 11.08
CA ILE A 305 3.57 -28.81 9.71
C ILE A 305 4.73 -29.01 8.74
N LYS A 306 4.67 -30.10 7.97
CA LYS A 306 5.64 -30.43 6.92
C LYS A 306 5.11 -30.04 5.54
N ASN A 307 5.06 -28.75 5.23
CA ASN A 307 4.72 -28.28 3.88
C ASN A 307 5.79 -27.32 3.33
N SER A 308 6.89 -27.89 2.82
CA SER A 308 7.96 -27.13 2.16
C SER A 308 7.58 -26.62 0.76
N LYS A 309 6.47 -27.08 0.18
CA LYS A 309 6.09 -26.72 -1.20
C LYS A 309 5.84 -25.22 -1.33
N LYS A 310 5.10 -24.61 -0.40
CA LYS A 310 4.79 -23.17 -0.45
C LYS A 310 6.06 -22.32 -0.28
N GLU A 311 6.98 -22.72 0.62
CA GLU A 311 8.30 -22.10 0.78
C GLU A 311 9.12 -22.14 -0.52
N ILE A 312 9.18 -23.30 -1.19
CA ILE A 312 9.93 -23.46 -2.45
C ILE A 312 9.34 -22.56 -3.53
N VAL A 313 8.01 -22.58 -3.69
CA VAL A 313 7.31 -21.74 -4.69
C VAL A 313 7.59 -20.25 -4.44
N TYR A 314 7.56 -19.82 -3.18
CA TYR A 314 7.86 -18.44 -2.81
C TYR A 314 9.29 -18.02 -3.15
N LYS A 315 10.29 -18.87 -2.84
CA LYS A 315 11.71 -18.59 -3.16
C LYS A 315 11.97 -18.55 -4.66
N LEU A 316 11.32 -19.43 -5.43
CA LEU A 316 11.39 -19.40 -6.90
C LEU A 316 10.79 -18.11 -7.45
N HIS A 317 9.61 -17.72 -6.97
CA HIS A 317 8.94 -16.48 -7.38
C HIS A 317 9.79 -15.23 -7.10
N LEU A 318 10.41 -15.13 -5.92
CA LEU A 318 11.34 -14.04 -5.60
C LEU A 318 12.52 -14.00 -6.57
N SER A 319 13.10 -15.17 -6.89
CA SER A 319 14.23 -15.28 -7.82
C SER A 319 13.84 -14.88 -9.24
N GLU A 320 12.66 -15.28 -9.69
CA GLU A 320 12.10 -14.90 -11.00
C GLU A 320 11.89 -13.39 -11.11
N ILE A 321 11.33 -12.74 -10.07
CA ILE A 321 11.16 -11.28 -10.06
C ILE A 321 12.52 -10.57 -10.11
N LYS A 322 13.51 -11.03 -9.32
CA LYS A 322 14.87 -10.48 -9.34
C LYS A 322 15.48 -10.57 -10.75
N SER A 323 15.33 -11.70 -11.43
CA SER A 323 15.76 -11.92 -12.81
C SER A 323 15.07 -10.96 -13.80
N ILE A 324 13.76 -10.76 -13.68
CA ILE A 324 13.00 -9.82 -14.53
C ILE A 324 13.49 -8.38 -14.32
N ILE A 325 13.76 -7.97 -13.09
CA ILE A 325 14.29 -6.64 -12.77
C ILE A 325 15.68 -6.46 -13.40
N GLU A 326 16.53 -7.48 -13.29
CA GLU A 326 17.83 -7.50 -13.96
C GLU A 326 17.69 -7.33 -15.48
N ASP A 327 16.80 -8.08 -16.13
CA ASP A 327 16.62 -7.97 -17.59
C ASP A 327 16.07 -6.59 -18.03
N LYS A 328 15.17 -5.98 -17.24
CA LYS A 328 14.50 -4.72 -17.60
C LYS A 328 15.35 -3.49 -17.35
N PHE A 329 16.27 -3.53 -16.39
CA PHE A 329 17.08 -2.38 -15.99
C PHE A 329 17.80 -1.69 -17.17
N PHE A 330 18.49 -2.46 -18.01
CA PHE A 330 19.22 -1.88 -19.15
C PHE A 330 18.29 -1.25 -20.18
N MET A 331 17.13 -1.87 -20.42
CA MET A 331 16.16 -1.34 -21.36
C MET A 331 15.71 0.07 -20.94
N PHE A 332 15.49 0.30 -19.65
CA PHE A 332 15.09 1.61 -19.14
C PHE A 332 16.21 2.64 -19.24
N VAL A 333 17.45 2.28 -18.89
CA VAL A 333 18.62 3.18 -19.07
C VAL A 333 18.80 3.53 -20.54
N GLU A 334 18.72 2.56 -21.44
CA GLU A 334 18.94 2.80 -22.88
C GLU A 334 17.85 3.62 -23.54
N LYS A 335 16.63 3.64 -22.97
CA LYS A 335 15.47 4.40 -23.46
C LYS A 335 15.23 5.73 -22.74
N ASN A 336 16.19 6.24 -21.96
CA ASN A 336 16.04 7.47 -21.14
C ASN A 336 14.98 7.40 -20.02
N GLN A 337 14.44 6.22 -19.74
CA GLN A 337 13.44 6.02 -18.69
C GLN A 337 14.11 5.88 -17.31
N PHE A 338 14.93 6.87 -16.96
CA PHE A 338 15.82 6.80 -15.80
C PHE A 338 15.07 6.73 -14.47
N GLY A 339 13.88 7.34 -14.38
CA GLY A 339 13.02 7.21 -13.21
C GLY A 339 12.71 5.74 -12.91
N HIS A 340 12.26 4.99 -13.92
CA HIS A 340 12.00 3.55 -13.78
C HIS A 340 13.25 2.73 -13.46
N ALA A 341 14.40 3.07 -14.05
CA ALA A 341 15.66 2.39 -13.73
C ALA A 341 16.11 2.65 -12.28
N ILE A 342 15.88 3.85 -11.74
CA ILE A 342 16.11 4.17 -10.32
C ILE A 342 15.14 3.37 -9.43
N ASP A 343 13.85 3.36 -9.76
CA ASP A 343 12.83 2.59 -9.03
C ASP A 343 13.19 1.10 -8.97
N LEU A 344 13.72 0.53 -10.07
CA LEU A 344 14.18 -0.86 -10.11
C LEU A 344 15.35 -1.14 -9.15
N ILE A 345 16.28 -0.20 -8.95
CA ILE A 345 17.36 -0.35 -7.97
C ILE A 345 16.77 -0.46 -6.56
N ASP A 346 15.81 0.40 -6.22
CA ASP A 346 15.18 0.39 -4.90
C ASP A 346 14.31 -0.85 -4.66
N VAL A 347 13.59 -1.33 -5.69
CA VAL A 347 12.84 -2.58 -5.61
C VAL A 347 13.78 -3.78 -5.44
N PHE A 348 14.88 -3.83 -6.19
CA PHE A 348 15.87 -4.91 -6.08
C PHE A 348 16.48 -4.99 -4.68
N ASP A 349 16.83 -3.83 -4.10
CA ASP A 349 17.33 -3.74 -2.72
C ASP A 349 16.32 -4.25 -1.69
N LYS A 350 15.03 -3.94 -1.88
CA LYS A 350 13.95 -4.46 -1.00
C LYS A 350 13.82 -5.97 -1.12
N LEU A 351 13.84 -6.52 -2.33
CA LEU A 351 13.74 -7.97 -2.55
C LEU A 351 14.95 -8.75 -2.04
N ASN A 352 16.15 -8.18 -2.09
CA ASN A 352 17.34 -8.80 -1.48
C ASN A 352 17.33 -8.77 0.04
N ASN A 353 16.54 -7.86 0.61
CA ASN A 353 16.37 -7.72 2.04
C ASN A 353 15.01 -8.23 2.54
N ASP A 354 14.32 -9.04 1.74
CA ASP A 354 13.01 -9.58 2.09
C ASP A 354 13.07 -10.32 3.44
N VAL A 355 12.21 -9.88 4.36
CA VAL A 355 12.19 -10.36 5.74
C VAL A 355 11.70 -11.81 5.78
N VAL A 356 10.69 -12.15 4.98
CA VAL A 356 10.09 -13.49 5.00
C VAL A 356 11.06 -14.52 4.43
N GLU A 357 11.81 -14.19 3.37
CA GLU A 357 12.88 -15.03 2.84
C GLU A 357 13.93 -15.34 3.92
N LYS A 358 14.38 -14.32 4.65
CA LYS A 358 15.36 -14.48 5.75
C LYS A 358 14.80 -15.35 6.88
N GLU A 359 13.56 -15.12 7.30
CA GLU A 359 12.87 -15.91 8.34
C GLU A 359 12.72 -17.39 7.94
N LEU A 360 12.40 -17.66 6.67
CA LEU A 360 12.29 -19.02 6.13
C LEU A 360 13.64 -19.73 6.05
N ILE A 361 14.74 -19.01 5.79
CA ILE A 361 16.10 -19.55 5.81
C ILE A 361 16.55 -19.84 7.25
N GLU A 362 16.35 -18.89 8.16
CA GLU A 362 16.77 -18.99 9.57
C GLU A 362 15.83 -19.85 10.43
N LYS A 363 14.67 -20.26 9.87
CA LYS A 363 13.61 -21.04 10.53
C LYS A 363 13.14 -20.43 11.85
N LYS A 364 13.06 -19.09 11.89
CA LYS A 364 12.58 -18.33 13.04
C LYS A 364 12.01 -16.99 12.59
N ILE A 365 11.07 -16.45 13.35
CA ILE A 365 10.55 -15.09 13.13
C ILE A 365 11.61 -14.08 13.59
N LEU A 366 11.92 -13.10 12.73
CA LEU A 366 12.99 -12.12 12.93
C LEU A 366 12.45 -10.75 13.34
N THR A 367 11.28 -10.35 12.82
CA THR A 367 10.72 -9.02 13.09
C THR A 367 9.22 -9.06 13.42
N THR A 368 8.78 -8.08 14.22
CA THR A 368 7.37 -7.70 14.37
C THR A 368 7.07 -6.48 13.52
N GLU A 369 5.88 -6.46 12.94
CA GLU A 369 5.31 -5.25 12.34
C GLU A 369 3.92 -5.02 12.93
N LYS A 370 3.82 -3.98 13.78
CA LYS A 370 2.56 -3.53 14.38
C LYS A 370 1.67 -2.74 13.41
N THR A 371 2.22 -2.40 12.25
CA THR A 371 1.54 -1.62 11.22
C THR A 371 1.87 -2.24 9.88
N THR A 372 0.87 -2.89 9.28
CA THR A 372 0.89 -3.44 7.94
C THR A 372 -0.04 -2.62 7.05
N GLN A 373 -0.03 -2.89 5.74
CA GLN A 373 -0.95 -2.24 4.80
C GLN A 373 -2.44 -2.48 5.12
N PHE A 374 -2.76 -3.48 5.94
CA PHE A 374 -4.12 -3.84 6.32
C PHE A 374 -4.50 -3.41 7.75
N SER A 375 -3.59 -2.80 8.51
CA SER A 375 -3.82 -2.46 9.93
C SER A 375 -5.13 -1.71 10.17
N PHE A 376 -5.48 -0.79 9.29
CA PHE A 376 -6.68 0.04 9.44
C PHE A 376 -7.88 -0.46 8.63
N LEU A 377 -7.89 -1.72 8.17
CA LEU A 377 -9.00 -2.27 7.36
C LEU A 377 -10.36 -2.16 8.08
N LEU A 378 -10.36 -2.29 9.41
CA LEU A 378 -11.51 -2.13 10.30
C LEU A 378 -11.27 -1.02 11.34
N GLY A 379 -10.34 -0.09 11.07
CA GLY A 379 -9.92 0.95 12.01
C GLY A 379 -8.86 0.51 13.02
N SER A 380 -8.28 1.50 13.70
CA SER A 380 -7.18 1.42 14.66
C SER A 380 -7.40 0.39 15.78
N LYS A 381 -8.65 0.22 16.22
CA LYS A 381 -9.00 -0.67 17.32
C LYS A 381 -8.87 -2.16 16.97
N CYS A 382 -8.97 -2.49 15.69
CA CYS A 382 -8.83 -3.86 15.17
C CYS A 382 -7.42 -4.15 14.63
N CYS A 383 -6.49 -3.18 14.62
CA CYS A 383 -5.13 -3.30 14.07
C CYS A 383 -4.41 -4.58 14.51
N TYR A 384 -4.61 -5.00 15.76
CA TYR A 384 -3.91 -6.15 16.34
C TYR A 384 -4.09 -7.45 15.53
N LEU A 385 -5.25 -7.62 14.88
CA LEU A 385 -5.55 -8.80 14.06
C LEU A 385 -4.66 -8.85 12.80
N PHE A 386 -4.28 -7.69 12.28
CA PHE A 386 -3.57 -7.53 11.00
C PHE A 386 -2.05 -7.41 11.14
N ASN A 387 -1.52 -7.56 12.36
CA ASN A 387 -0.10 -7.46 12.64
C ASN A 387 0.67 -8.68 12.11
N LYS A 388 1.96 -8.47 11.82
CA LYS A 388 2.93 -9.56 11.73
C LYS A 388 3.25 -10.02 13.16
N CYS A 389 2.93 -11.28 13.50
CA CYS A 389 3.02 -11.78 14.87
C CYS A 389 4.41 -12.38 15.16
N THR A 390 5.01 -12.10 16.32
CA THR A 390 6.26 -12.76 16.79
C THR A 390 6.05 -13.82 17.86
N GLU A 391 4.93 -13.80 18.56
CA GLU A 391 4.68 -14.71 19.67
C GLU A 391 3.55 -15.66 19.29
N LYS A 392 3.68 -16.92 19.72
CA LYS A 392 2.55 -17.83 19.74
C LYS A 392 1.52 -17.21 20.67
N ASN A 393 0.46 -16.63 20.12
CA ASN A 393 -0.65 -16.19 20.94
C ASN A 393 -1.13 -17.45 21.68
N ASN A 394 -0.96 -17.48 23.01
CA ASN A 394 -1.49 -18.56 23.84
C ASN A 394 -3.01 -18.42 23.86
N ILE A 395 -3.65 -18.89 22.79
CA ILE A 395 -5.10 -18.93 22.68
C ILE A 395 -5.55 -20.17 23.47
N THR A 396 -5.98 -19.95 24.70
CA THR A 396 -6.64 -21.00 25.49
C THR A 396 -8.13 -20.95 25.18
N LEU A 397 -8.67 -22.00 24.55
CA LEU A 397 -10.12 -22.17 24.52
C LEU A 397 -10.61 -22.50 25.93
N CYS A 398 -11.61 -21.77 26.41
CA CYS A 398 -12.38 -22.22 27.56
C CYS A 398 -13.18 -23.48 27.18
N ASP A 399 -13.59 -24.28 28.17
CA ASP A 399 -14.34 -25.54 27.99
C ASP A 399 -15.64 -25.41 27.16
N LYS A 400 -16.10 -24.18 26.86
CA LYS A 400 -17.27 -23.87 26.03
C LYS A 400 -17.00 -22.68 25.09
N PRO A 401 -16.31 -22.87 23.96
CA PRO A 401 -15.91 -21.77 23.06
C PRO A 401 -17.06 -21.14 22.27
N PHE A 402 -18.26 -21.73 22.32
CA PHE A 402 -19.45 -21.27 21.60
C PHE A 402 -20.51 -20.62 22.50
N ASN A 403 -20.23 -20.40 23.79
CA ASN A 403 -21.23 -19.83 24.71
C ASN A 403 -21.21 -18.28 24.73
N ASN A 404 -22.40 -17.69 24.63
CA ASN A 404 -22.81 -16.45 25.31
C ASN A 404 -22.59 -15.04 24.70
N ASP A 405 -22.22 -14.86 23.44
CA ASP A 405 -22.30 -13.51 22.85
C ASP A 405 -22.85 -13.59 21.42
N LEU A 406 -24.06 -13.01 21.22
CA LEU A 406 -24.74 -12.77 19.95
C LEU A 406 -25.23 -14.01 19.16
N GLU A 407 -26.24 -14.69 19.72
CA GLU A 407 -26.89 -15.90 19.16
C GLU A 407 -25.91 -17.08 19.07
N ASP A 408 -26.30 -18.23 19.63
CA ASP A 408 -25.47 -19.43 19.54
C ASP A 408 -25.19 -19.71 18.06
N ILE A 409 -23.95 -20.06 17.69
CA ILE A 409 -23.68 -20.56 16.34
C ILE A 409 -24.44 -21.88 16.21
N GLU A 410 -25.68 -21.87 15.73
CA GLU A 410 -26.51 -23.07 15.55
C GLU A 410 -26.01 -23.94 14.39
N ASP A 411 -25.05 -23.44 13.61
CA ASP A 411 -24.38 -24.19 12.55
C ASP A 411 -23.43 -25.26 13.11
N GLU A 412 -23.98 -26.45 13.33
CA GLU A 412 -23.23 -27.64 13.77
C GLU A 412 -22.12 -28.04 12.78
N ASN A 413 -22.24 -27.73 11.49
CA ASN A 413 -21.18 -27.99 10.52
C ASN A 413 -19.98 -27.07 10.77
N PHE A 414 -20.23 -25.79 11.05
CA PHE A 414 -19.16 -24.86 11.42
C PHE A 414 -18.51 -25.25 12.74
N LYS A 415 -19.30 -25.60 13.77
CA LYS A 415 -18.78 -26.06 15.06
C LYS A 415 -17.87 -27.27 14.90
N SER A 416 -18.34 -28.29 14.19
CA SER A 416 -17.58 -29.50 13.88
C SER A 416 -16.30 -29.16 13.10
N TRP A 417 -16.40 -28.33 12.07
CA TRP A 417 -15.25 -27.86 11.30
C TRP A 417 -14.22 -27.16 12.21
N PHE A 418 -14.65 -26.20 13.03
CA PHE A 418 -13.76 -25.45 13.90
C PHE A 418 -13.06 -26.35 14.91
N LEU A 419 -13.79 -27.23 15.60
CA LEU A 419 -13.22 -28.15 16.58
C LEU A 419 -12.22 -29.13 15.94
N ASN A 420 -12.53 -29.63 14.74
CA ASN A 420 -11.61 -30.49 13.99
C ASN A 420 -10.32 -29.74 13.61
N LYS A 421 -10.41 -28.48 13.16
CA LYS A 421 -9.22 -27.66 12.85
C LYS A 421 -8.45 -27.31 14.11
N TRP A 422 -9.15 -26.94 15.17
CA TRP A 422 -8.53 -26.65 16.46
C TRP A 422 -7.67 -27.83 16.94
N SER A 423 -8.25 -29.04 16.98
CA SER A 423 -7.55 -30.27 17.37
C SER A 423 -6.38 -30.66 16.47
N LEU A 424 -6.36 -30.18 15.21
CA LEU A 424 -5.27 -30.47 14.28
C LEU A 424 -4.02 -29.63 14.58
N TYR A 425 -4.19 -28.41 15.07
CA TYR A 425 -3.10 -27.42 15.20
C TYR A 425 -2.67 -27.15 16.65
N HIS A 426 -3.53 -27.42 17.64
CA HIS A 426 -3.31 -27.19 19.07
C HIS A 426 -3.55 -28.47 19.86
#